data_AF-A0A8S9YIP0-F1
#
_entry.id   AF-A0A8S9YIP0-F1
#
_cell.length_a   1.000
_cell.length_b   1.000
_cell.length_c   1.000
_cell.angle_alpha   90.00
_cell.angle_beta   90.00
_cell.angle_gamma   90.00
#
_symmetry.space_group_name_H-M   'P 1'
#
loop_
_entity.id
_entity.type
_entity.pdbx_description
1 polymer ?
#
loop_
_entity_poly.entity_id
_entity_poly.type
_entity_poly.pdbx_seq_one_letter_code
_entity_poly.pdbx_strand_id
1 'polypeptide(L)'
;MFPSVQPSESVGDSVDRQHEQSSDFSGELSDPNDVCDSTVSSNTQNQPECIKAWCLEFEERIRLKDEAESAKLTVMEEQGLKDLHDWANQYRESLSRAIKSSRAHDKDLRLEQNAAATASATLCDADASQPALWERVCHLCSFVAAAADDTGSGAIPVKELCTKDSSKDLHRMRTLLLQLKQNPPTLRRVG
;
A
#
# COMPACT_ATOMS: atom_id res chain seq x y z
N MET A 1 0.28 -2.96 28.40
CA MET A 1 -1.12 -2.96 27.91
C MET A 1 -1.06 -2.80 26.40
N PHE A 2 -1.09 -3.91 25.67
CA PHE A 2 -1.09 -3.91 24.20
C PHE A 2 -2.55 -3.96 23.72
N PRO A 3 -2.95 -3.22 22.66
CA PRO A 3 -4.27 -3.42 22.08
C PRO A 3 -4.25 -4.74 21.29
N SER A 4 -5.15 -5.64 21.68
CA SER A 4 -5.48 -6.86 20.94
C SER A 4 -6.28 -6.45 19.70
N VAL A 5 -5.72 -6.65 18.50
CA VAL A 5 -6.44 -6.44 17.24
C VAL A 5 -7.03 -7.78 16.85
N GLN A 6 -8.36 -7.86 16.87
CA GLN A 6 -9.10 -9.04 16.42
C GLN A 6 -9.10 -9.13 14.89
N PRO A 7 -9.12 -10.35 14.31
CA PRO A 7 -9.33 -10.52 12.88
C PRO A 7 -10.82 -10.35 12.56
N SER A 8 -11.13 -9.40 11.69
CA SER A 8 -12.47 -9.14 11.17
C SER A 8 -12.96 -10.29 10.29
N GLU A 9 -14.23 -10.61 10.46
CA GLU A 9 -14.96 -11.70 9.83
C GLU A 9 -15.06 -11.60 8.30
N SER A 10 -15.25 -12.78 7.71
CA SER A 10 -15.47 -13.07 6.31
C SER A 10 -16.64 -12.29 5.71
N VAL A 11 -16.38 -11.59 4.60
CA VAL A 11 -17.43 -11.24 3.64
C VAL A 11 -17.34 -12.27 2.52
N GLY A 12 -18.27 -13.23 2.56
CA GLY A 12 -18.49 -14.15 1.45
C GLY A 12 -19.14 -13.39 0.30
N ASP A 13 -18.49 -13.40 -0.86
CA ASP A 13 -19.12 -12.98 -2.11
C ASP A 13 -19.69 -14.22 -2.80
N SER A 14 -21.02 -14.26 -2.82
CA SER A 14 -21.85 -15.28 -3.42
C SER A 14 -22.04 -14.92 -4.89
N VAL A 15 -21.24 -15.51 -5.78
CA VAL A 15 -21.52 -15.47 -7.22
C VAL A 15 -21.88 -16.88 -7.70
N ASP A 16 -23.16 -16.99 -8.02
CA ASP A 16 -23.83 -18.05 -8.78
C ASP A 16 -22.98 -18.55 -9.96
N ARG A 17 -22.73 -19.86 -10.01
CA ARG A 17 -22.31 -20.52 -11.25
C ARG A 17 -22.97 -21.89 -11.33
N GLN A 18 -24.16 -21.90 -11.92
CA GLN A 18 -24.86 -23.11 -12.29
C GLN A 18 -24.09 -23.89 -13.36
N HIS A 19 -23.93 -25.19 -13.09
CA HIS A 19 -24.14 -26.31 -14.00
C HIS A 19 -23.33 -26.34 -15.32
N GLU A 20 -22.22 -27.06 -15.32
CA GLU A 20 -21.99 -28.06 -16.37
C GLU A 20 -21.66 -29.40 -15.72
N GLN A 21 -22.51 -30.38 -16.03
CA GLN A 21 -22.28 -31.81 -15.77
C GLN A 21 -20.99 -32.24 -16.46
N SER A 22 -19.99 -32.66 -15.69
CA SER A 22 -19.09 -33.71 -16.15
C SER A 22 -19.43 -34.98 -15.37
N SER A 23 -20.26 -35.76 -16.04
CA SER A 23 -20.53 -37.18 -15.82
C SER A 23 -19.31 -37.94 -15.30
N ASP A 24 -19.54 -38.70 -14.24
CA ASP A 24 -18.84 -39.91 -13.79
C ASP A 24 -17.47 -40.21 -14.39
N PHE A 25 -16.43 -40.02 -13.58
CA PHE A 25 -15.30 -40.94 -13.55
C PHE A 25 -15.13 -41.45 -12.11
N SER A 26 -16.16 -42.14 -11.62
CA SER A 26 -15.98 -43.14 -10.55
C SER A 26 -15.29 -44.35 -11.17
N GLY A 27 -14.02 -44.15 -11.54
CA GLY A 27 -13.10 -45.22 -11.89
C GLY A 27 -12.70 -45.92 -10.60
N GLU A 28 -13.41 -47.00 -10.32
CA GLU A 28 -13.01 -48.13 -9.48
C GLU A 28 -11.50 -48.18 -9.24
N LEU A 29 -11.06 -47.71 -8.08
CA LEU A 29 -9.75 -48.02 -7.49
C LEU A 29 -9.76 -49.52 -7.17
N SER A 30 -9.63 -50.33 -8.20
CA SER A 30 -9.03 -51.65 -8.05
C SER A 30 -7.65 -51.41 -7.45
N ASP A 31 -7.42 -51.89 -6.23
CA ASP A 31 -6.10 -52.05 -5.66
C ASP A 31 -5.17 -52.57 -6.75
N PRO A 32 -4.21 -51.78 -7.25
CA PRO A 32 -3.16 -52.33 -8.06
C PRO A 32 -2.29 -53.09 -7.08
N ASN A 33 -2.65 -54.37 -6.93
CA ASN A 33 -1.77 -55.48 -6.61
C ASN A 33 -0.37 -54.98 -6.24
N ASP A 34 -0.06 -55.14 -4.95
CA ASP A 34 1.30 -55.11 -4.39
C ASP A 34 2.13 -56.25 -5.02
N VAL A 35 2.32 -56.14 -6.33
CA VAL A 35 3.24 -56.89 -7.17
C VAL A 35 4.41 -55.95 -7.41
N CYS A 36 4.93 -55.39 -6.32
CA CYS A 36 6.34 -55.12 -6.29
C CYS A 36 7.03 -56.50 -6.22
N ASP A 37 7.82 -56.79 -7.25
CA ASP A 37 9.06 -57.54 -7.07
C ASP A 37 8.95 -59.02 -6.63
N SER A 38 8.50 -59.90 -7.52
CA SER A 38 8.83 -61.34 -7.37
C SER A 38 8.99 -62.11 -8.69
N THR A 39 8.65 -61.53 -9.84
CA THR A 39 8.81 -62.18 -11.16
C THR A 39 9.92 -61.61 -12.04
N VAL A 40 10.60 -60.53 -11.64
CA VAL A 40 11.75 -59.96 -12.39
C VAL A 40 13.10 -60.58 -11.98
N SER A 41 13.18 -61.25 -10.83
CA SER A 41 14.43 -61.81 -10.31
C SER A 41 14.86 -63.13 -10.95
N SER A 42 14.02 -63.79 -11.75
CA SER A 42 14.30 -65.14 -12.27
C SER A 42 15.01 -65.19 -13.62
N ASN A 43 15.26 -64.06 -14.29
CA ASN A 43 15.88 -64.05 -15.64
C ASN A 43 17.11 -63.13 -15.80
N THR A 44 17.64 -62.57 -14.71
CA THR A 44 18.82 -61.68 -14.75
C THR A 44 20.11 -62.42 -15.13
N GLN A 45 20.19 -63.73 -14.87
CA GLN A 45 21.36 -64.56 -15.22
C GLN A 45 21.48 -64.87 -16.73
N ASN A 46 20.38 -64.83 -17.50
CA ASN A 46 20.39 -65.15 -18.94
C ASN A 46 20.22 -63.91 -19.84
N GLN A 47 20.22 -62.69 -19.28
CA GLN A 47 20.13 -61.47 -20.10
C GLN A 47 21.42 -61.22 -20.89
N PRO A 48 21.31 -60.76 -22.15
CA PRO A 48 22.46 -60.32 -22.92
C PRO A 48 23.12 -59.09 -22.29
N GLU A 49 24.45 -59.02 -22.37
CA GLU A 49 25.27 -57.97 -21.75
C GLU A 49 24.88 -56.54 -22.19
N CYS A 50 24.38 -56.37 -23.42
CA CYS A 50 23.89 -55.07 -23.89
C CYS A 50 22.65 -54.59 -23.12
N ILE A 51 21.77 -55.50 -22.69
CA ILE A 51 20.59 -55.14 -21.90
C ILE A 51 21.02 -54.82 -20.47
N LYS A 52 21.96 -55.58 -19.88
CA LYS A 52 22.51 -55.28 -18.54
C LYS A 52 23.17 -53.89 -18.49
N ALA A 53 24.02 -53.58 -19.48
CA ALA A 53 24.65 -52.28 -19.60
C ALA A 53 23.61 -51.16 -19.75
N TRP A 54 22.59 -51.36 -20.59
CA TRP A 54 21.52 -50.40 -20.79
C TRP A 54 20.69 -50.16 -19.51
N CYS A 55 20.35 -51.20 -18.76
CA CYS A 55 19.62 -51.06 -17.49
C CYS A 55 20.40 -50.22 -16.48
N LEU A 56 21.70 -50.48 -16.33
CA LEU A 56 22.57 -49.69 -15.44
C LEU A 56 22.67 -48.23 -15.88
N GLU A 57 22.87 -47.98 -17.18
CA GLU A 57 22.92 -46.61 -17.73
C GLU A 57 21.59 -45.87 -17.60
N PHE A 58 20.46 -46.59 -17.73
CA PHE A 58 19.14 -46.01 -17.58
C PHE A 58 18.86 -45.67 -16.11
N GLU A 59 19.15 -46.59 -15.19
CA GLU A 59 18.97 -46.39 -13.76
C GLU A 59 19.83 -45.24 -13.24
N GLU A 60 21.09 -45.14 -13.66
CA GLU A 60 21.93 -43.99 -13.32
C GLU A 60 21.38 -42.68 -13.88
N ARG A 61 20.79 -42.69 -15.08
CA ARG A 61 20.14 -41.49 -15.66
C ARG A 61 18.92 -41.06 -14.84
N ILE A 62 18.12 -42.01 -14.37
CA ILE A 62 16.98 -41.71 -13.50
C ILE A 62 17.48 -41.13 -12.18
N ARG A 63 18.46 -41.79 -11.54
CA ARG A 63 19.06 -41.32 -10.29
C ARG A 63 19.57 -39.88 -10.39
N LEU A 64 20.29 -39.54 -11.46
CA LEU A 64 20.80 -38.19 -11.70
C LEU A 64 19.68 -37.15 -11.90
N LYS A 65 18.59 -37.53 -12.56
CA LYS A 65 17.43 -36.63 -12.73
C LYS A 65 16.71 -36.40 -11.41
N ASP A 66 16.49 -37.44 -10.62
CA ASP A 66 15.83 -37.33 -9.32
C ASP A 66 16.66 -36.49 -8.34
N GLU A 67 17.99 -36.65 -8.36
CA GLU A 67 18.93 -35.82 -7.59
C GLU A 67 18.87 -34.34 -8.03
N ALA A 68 18.82 -34.07 -9.33
CA ALA A 68 18.68 -32.72 -9.84
C ALA A 68 17.32 -32.09 -9.49
N GLU A 69 16.24 -32.86 -9.55
CA GLU A 69 14.89 -32.41 -9.21
C GLU A 69 14.76 -32.12 -7.72
N SER A 70 15.29 -32.99 -6.86
CA SER A 70 15.31 -32.77 -5.40
C SER A 70 16.16 -31.56 -5.01
N ALA A 71 17.34 -31.38 -5.61
CA ALA A 71 18.14 -30.18 -5.42
C ALA A 71 17.40 -28.91 -5.85
N LYS A 72 16.69 -28.94 -6.99
CA LYS A 72 15.88 -27.81 -7.43
C LYS A 72 14.71 -27.51 -6.48
N LEU A 73 14.07 -28.54 -5.93
CA LEU A 73 12.95 -28.39 -5.00
C LEU A 73 13.40 -27.65 -3.73
N THR A 74 14.54 -28.06 -3.14
CA THR A 74 15.10 -27.41 -1.94
C THR A 74 15.43 -25.94 -2.18
N VAL A 75 16.06 -25.61 -3.32
CA VAL A 75 16.35 -24.21 -3.69
C VAL A 75 15.07 -23.39 -3.84
N MET A 76 14.02 -23.96 -4.43
CA MET A 76 12.73 -23.25 -4.57
C MET A 76 12.03 -23.04 -3.22
N GLU A 77 12.13 -24.00 -2.31
CA GLU A 77 11.59 -23.87 -0.95
C GLU A 77 12.33 -22.79 -0.16
N GLU A 78 13.67 -22.82 -0.16
CA GLU A 78 14.51 -21.81 0.48
C GLU A 78 14.23 -20.41 -0.07
N GLN A 79 14.08 -20.28 -1.39
CA GLN A 79 13.75 -19.01 -2.04
C GLN A 79 12.35 -18.53 -1.63
N GLY A 80 11.35 -19.41 -1.61
CA GLY A 80 10.00 -19.06 -1.16
C GLY A 80 9.97 -18.60 0.30
N LEU A 81 10.74 -19.25 1.18
CA LEU A 81 10.87 -18.85 2.58
C LEU A 81 11.55 -17.48 2.72
N LYS A 82 12.59 -17.23 1.93
CA LYS A 82 13.28 -15.95 1.88
C LYS A 82 12.35 -14.83 1.42
N ASP A 83 11.60 -15.05 0.34
CA ASP A 83 10.67 -14.05 -0.19
C ASP A 83 9.57 -13.71 0.81
N LEU A 84 9.04 -14.71 1.53
CA LEU A 84 8.06 -14.50 2.58
C LEU A 84 8.63 -13.67 3.74
N HIS A 85 9.85 -13.98 4.18
CA HIS A 85 10.54 -13.23 5.22
C HIS A 85 10.83 -11.79 4.81
N ASP A 86 11.32 -11.59 3.58
CA ASP A 86 11.64 -10.27 3.04
C ASP A 86 10.37 -9.43 2.86
N TRP A 87 9.27 -10.03 2.40
CA TRP A 87 7.98 -9.36 2.32
C TRP A 87 7.47 -8.92 3.71
N ALA A 88 7.55 -9.81 4.70
CA ALA A 88 7.15 -9.47 6.07
C ALA A 88 7.98 -8.32 6.65
N ASN A 89 9.30 -8.31 6.39
CA ASN A 89 10.18 -7.22 6.84
C ASN A 89 9.85 -5.89 6.16
N GLN A 90 9.70 -5.89 4.83
CA GLN A 90 9.32 -4.70 4.07
C GLN A 90 7.99 -4.13 4.54
N TYR A 91 7.01 -4.99 4.83
CA TYR A 91 5.72 -4.59 5.36
C TYR A 91 5.86 -3.90 6.73
N ARG A 92 6.60 -4.49 7.68
CA ARG A 92 6.84 -3.88 8.99
C ARG A 92 7.56 -2.53 8.87
N GLU A 93 8.56 -2.43 7.99
CA GLU A 93 9.31 -1.20 7.76
C GLU A 93 8.44 -0.11 7.14
N SER A 94 7.62 -0.47 6.16
CA SER A 94 6.64 0.43 5.54
C SER A 94 5.68 0.99 6.58
N LEU A 95 5.11 0.11 7.42
CA LEU A 95 4.20 0.51 8.49
C LEU A 95 4.88 1.43 9.52
N SER A 96 6.11 1.08 9.94
CA SER A 96 6.91 1.91 10.85
C SER A 96 7.19 3.30 10.27
N ARG A 97 7.53 3.39 8.98
CA ARG A 97 7.70 4.67 8.28
C ARG A 97 6.41 5.47 8.21
N ALA A 98 5.29 4.84 7.85
CA ALA A 98 3.99 5.50 7.78
C ALA A 98 3.56 6.07 9.14
N ILE A 99 3.72 5.30 10.22
CA ILE A 99 3.41 5.75 11.59
C ILE A 99 4.30 6.93 11.99
N LYS A 100 5.61 6.87 11.73
CA LYS A 100 6.54 7.98 12.02
C LYS A 100 6.17 9.24 11.23
N SER A 101 5.84 9.09 9.95
CA SER A 101 5.42 10.20 9.09
C SER A 101 4.13 10.84 9.59
N SER A 102 3.12 10.04 9.94
CA SER A 102 1.87 10.54 10.52
C SER A 102 2.11 11.30 11.83
N ARG A 103 2.93 10.75 12.74
CA ARG A 103 3.27 11.43 14.00
C ARG A 103 4.04 12.73 13.80
N ALA A 104 4.92 12.79 12.80
CA ALA A 104 5.65 14.01 12.46
C ALA A 104 4.68 15.07 11.92
N HIS A 105 3.82 14.69 10.98
CA HIS A 105 2.79 15.58 10.44
C HIS A 105 1.85 16.11 11.54
N ASP A 106 1.39 15.24 12.43
CA ASP A 106 0.59 15.58 13.60
C ASP A 106 1.28 16.56 14.57
N LYS A 107 2.60 16.48 14.68
CA LYS A 107 3.39 17.41 15.49
C LYS A 107 3.46 18.77 14.82
N ASP A 108 3.73 18.81 13.52
CA ASP A 108 3.80 20.05 12.75
C ASP A 108 2.45 20.76 12.72
N LEU A 109 1.36 20.03 12.53
CA LEU A 109 0.00 20.56 12.61
C LEU A 109 -0.29 21.19 13.98
N ARG A 110 0.10 20.54 15.07
CA ARG A 110 -0.06 21.11 16.43
C ARG A 110 0.79 22.37 16.62
N LEU A 111 2.01 22.40 16.10
CA LEU A 111 2.85 23.60 16.16
C LEU A 111 2.21 24.76 15.40
N GLU A 112 1.69 24.51 14.20
CA GLU A 112 1.00 25.50 13.39
C GLU A 112 -0.30 25.98 14.07
N GLN A 113 -1.10 25.07 14.63
CA GLN A 113 -2.30 25.41 15.40
C GLN A 113 -1.96 26.28 16.63
N ASN A 114 -0.91 25.93 17.37
CA ASN A 114 -0.47 26.71 18.53
C ASN A 114 0.02 28.10 18.10
N ALA A 115 0.85 28.18 17.04
CA ALA A 115 1.31 29.45 16.50
C ALA A 115 0.14 30.32 16.01
N ALA A 116 -0.85 29.70 15.36
CA ALA A 116 -2.07 30.38 14.93
C ALA A 116 -2.86 30.90 16.14
N ALA A 117 -3.05 30.08 17.18
CA ALA A 117 -3.75 30.48 18.40
C ALA A 117 -3.05 31.64 19.12
N THR A 118 -1.71 31.57 19.28
CA THR A 118 -0.91 32.65 19.87
C THR A 118 -1.06 33.94 19.07
N ALA A 119 -0.93 33.89 17.75
CA ALA A 119 -1.07 35.07 16.90
C ALA A 119 -2.48 35.68 16.94
N SER A 120 -3.53 34.85 17.05
CA SER A 120 -4.90 35.35 17.25
C SER A 120 -5.06 35.99 18.64
N ALA A 121 -4.49 35.39 19.69
CA ALA A 121 -4.52 35.94 21.04
C ALA A 121 -3.80 37.30 21.12
N THR A 122 -2.68 37.48 20.41
CA THR A 122 -1.97 38.78 20.37
C THR A 122 -2.77 39.90 19.71
N LEU A 123 -3.80 39.57 18.92
CA LEU A 123 -4.61 40.52 18.16
C LEU A 123 -6.05 40.63 18.68
N CYS A 124 -6.37 40.06 19.85
CA CYS A 124 -7.76 40.03 20.35
C CYS A 124 -8.36 41.42 20.57
N ASP A 125 -7.52 42.38 20.97
CA ASP A 125 -7.91 43.77 21.23
C ASP A 125 -7.51 44.73 20.09
N ALA A 126 -7.02 44.19 18.96
CA ALA A 126 -6.60 45.00 17.82
C ALA A 126 -7.82 45.57 17.09
N ASP A 127 -7.74 46.86 16.76
CA ASP A 127 -8.77 47.55 15.99
C ASP A 127 -8.48 47.50 14.47
N ALA A 128 -9.47 47.91 13.68
CA ALA A 128 -9.36 47.97 12.22
C ALA A 128 -8.35 49.01 11.70
N SER A 129 -7.80 49.87 12.56
CA SER A 129 -6.75 50.81 12.19
C SER A 129 -5.35 50.21 12.31
N GLN A 130 -5.20 49.09 13.03
CA GLN A 130 -3.92 48.42 13.22
C GLN A 130 -3.49 47.65 11.95
N PRO A 131 -2.34 47.98 11.33
CA PRO A 131 -1.83 47.24 10.16
C PRO A 131 -1.60 45.74 10.43
N ALA A 132 -1.20 45.39 11.65
CA ALA A 132 -0.94 44.02 12.06
C ALA A 132 -2.17 43.09 11.96
N LEU A 133 -3.38 43.64 12.17
CA LEU A 133 -4.63 42.90 11.98
C LEU A 133 -4.82 42.54 10.51
N TRP A 134 -4.62 43.50 9.60
CA TRP A 134 -4.79 43.27 8.16
C TRP A 134 -3.70 42.38 7.55
N GLU A 135 -2.47 42.43 8.06
CA GLU A 135 -1.42 41.46 7.73
C GLU A 135 -1.87 40.02 8.05
N ARG A 136 -2.42 39.80 9.24
CA ARG A 136 -2.93 38.51 9.66
C ARG A 136 -4.12 38.05 8.82
N VAL A 137 -5.08 38.94 8.54
CA VAL A 137 -6.23 38.64 7.68
C VAL A 137 -5.75 38.23 6.29
N CYS A 138 -4.79 38.95 5.70
CA CYS A 138 -4.21 38.58 4.40
C CYS A 138 -3.54 37.19 4.43
N HIS A 139 -2.89 36.84 5.54
CA HIS A 139 -2.25 35.53 5.70
C HIS A 139 -3.28 34.39 5.82
N LEU A 140 -4.34 34.58 6.61
CA LEU A 140 -5.44 33.60 6.74
C LEU A 140 -6.25 33.45 5.44
N CYS A 141 -6.42 34.55 4.71
CA CYS A 141 -7.12 34.61 3.43
C CYS A 141 -6.14 34.53 2.24
N SER A 142 -5.07 33.77 2.39
CA SER A 142 -4.16 33.44 1.30
C SER A 142 -4.86 32.47 0.32
N PHE A 143 -5.63 33.02 -0.61
CA PHE A 143 -6.28 32.26 -1.70
C PHE A 143 -5.30 31.86 -2.80
N VAL A 144 -4.08 31.45 -2.44
CA VAL A 144 -3.26 30.71 -3.38
C VAL A 144 -4.04 29.42 -3.64
N ALA A 145 -4.86 29.42 -4.69
CA ALA A 145 -5.24 28.16 -5.32
C ALA A 145 -3.91 27.45 -5.48
N ALA A 146 -3.77 26.25 -4.90
CA ALA A 146 -2.66 25.39 -5.23
C ALA A 146 -2.70 25.33 -6.76
N ALA A 147 -1.81 26.09 -7.40
CA ALA A 147 -1.64 26.01 -8.83
C ALA A 147 -1.37 24.53 -9.03
N ALA A 148 -2.12 23.92 -9.94
CA ALA A 148 -1.97 22.53 -10.29
C ALA A 148 -0.58 22.31 -10.89
N ASP A 149 0.45 22.36 -10.04
CA ASP A 149 1.76 21.81 -10.31
C ASP A 149 1.72 20.38 -9.79
N ASP A 150 1.83 19.50 -10.77
CA ASP A 150 1.76 18.06 -10.76
C ASP A 150 2.89 17.43 -9.93
N THR A 151 2.92 17.65 -8.62
CA THR A 151 3.88 16.97 -7.74
C THR A 151 3.28 16.72 -6.35
N GLY A 152 2.53 15.62 -6.25
CA GLY A 152 2.73 14.58 -5.23
C GLY A 152 2.81 14.94 -3.74
N SER A 153 2.28 16.07 -3.29
CA SER A 153 2.08 16.34 -1.85
C SER A 153 0.60 16.20 -1.52
N GLY A 154 0.28 15.27 -0.62
CA GLY A 154 -1.07 14.85 -0.25
C GLY A 154 -1.93 15.90 0.48
N ALA A 155 -1.96 17.13 -0.01
CA ALA A 155 -3.00 18.08 0.33
C ALA A 155 -4.26 17.73 -0.47
N ILE A 156 -5.41 17.68 0.23
CA ILE A 156 -6.72 17.49 -0.36
C ILE A 156 -6.86 18.40 -1.59
N PRO A 157 -7.18 17.88 -2.79
CA PRO A 157 -7.37 18.72 -3.95
C PRO A 157 -8.60 19.61 -3.69
N VAL A 158 -8.37 20.89 -3.43
CA VAL A 158 -9.38 21.96 -3.43
C VAL A 158 -9.87 22.22 -4.87
N LYS A 159 -10.00 21.16 -5.68
CA LYS A 159 -10.45 21.20 -7.07
C LYS A 159 -11.97 21.21 -7.15
N GLU A 160 -12.67 20.77 -6.09
CA GLU A 160 -14.14 20.73 -6.06
C GLU A 160 -14.82 22.05 -5.67
N LEU A 161 -14.10 23.04 -5.12
CA LEU A 161 -14.71 24.30 -4.67
C LEU A 161 -14.52 25.49 -5.61
N CYS A 162 -13.82 25.32 -6.74
CA CYS A 162 -13.49 26.41 -7.64
C CYS A 162 -14.20 26.29 -8.99
N THR A 163 -15.43 26.81 -9.07
CA THR A 163 -16.06 27.09 -10.37
C THR A 163 -15.26 28.19 -11.08
N LYS A 164 -15.23 28.20 -12.42
CA LYS A 164 -14.46 29.17 -13.24
C LYS A 164 -14.74 30.65 -12.87
N ASP A 165 -15.92 30.94 -12.31
CA ASP A 165 -16.32 32.27 -11.85
C ASP A 165 -15.77 32.61 -10.45
N SER A 166 -15.61 31.63 -9.56
CA SER A 166 -15.03 31.83 -8.22
C SER A 166 -13.57 32.31 -8.28
N SER A 167 -12.79 31.85 -9.27
CA SER A 167 -11.36 32.22 -9.39
C SER A 167 -11.14 33.73 -9.62
N LYS A 168 -12.03 34.38 -10.41
CA LYS A 168 -11.97 35.83 -10.63
C LYS A 168 -12.35 36.61 -9.38
N ASP A 169 -13.31 36.10 -8.62
CA ASP A 169 -13.75 36.70 -7.36
C ASP A 169 -12.69 36.57 -6.26
N LEU A 170 -12.00 35.43 -6.19
CA LEU A 170 -10.84 35.24 -5.31
C LEU A 170 -9.72 36.23 -5.61
N HIS A 171 -9.45 36.52 -6.90
CA HIS A 171 -8.47 37.52 -7.30
C HIS A 171 -8.90 38.95 -6.91
N ARG A 172 -10.19 39.29 -7.10
CA ARG A 172 -10.77 40.55 -6.62
C ARG A 172 -10.65 40.68 -5.11
N MET A 173 -11.01 39.65 -4.37
CA MET A 173 -10.93 39.61 -2.90
C MET A 173 -9.48 39.77 -2.44
N ARG A 174 -8.51 39.07 -3.05
CA ARG A 174 -7.08 39.24 -2.75
C ARG A 174 -6.64 40.69 -2.95
N THR A 175 -7.08 41.33 -4.02
CA THR A 175 -6.76 42.74 -4.30
C THR A 175 -7.31 43.67 -3.22
N LEU A 176 -8.57 43.49 -2.83
CA LEU A 176 -9.20 44.27 -1.76
C LEU A 176 -8.48 44.10 -0.41
N LEU A 177 -8.12 42.86 -0.05
CA LEU A 177 -7.37 42.57 1.17
C LEU A 177 -5.97 43.23 1.18
N LEU A 178 -5.26 43.19 0.05
CA LEU A 178 -3.96 43.85 -0.08
C LEU A 178 -4.06 45.37 0.03
N GLN A 179 -5.13 45.97 -0.51
CA GLN A 179 -5.38 47.40 -0.35
C GLN A 179 -5.61 47.78 1.12
N LEU A 180 -6.38 46.99 1.86
CA LEU A 180 -6.63 47.19 3.29
C LEU A 180 -5.36 47.02 4.13
N LYS A 181 -4.48 46.08 3.75
CA LYS A 181 -3.15 45.92 4.35
C LYS A 181 -2.25 47.13 4.11
N GLN A 182 -2.27 47.71 2.91
CA GLN A 182 -1.44 48.87 2.56
C GLN A 182 -2.00 50.18 3.14
N ASN A 183 -3.32 50.31 3.25
CA ASN A 183 -4.00 51.52 3.73
C ASN A 183 -5.12 51.12 4.71
N PRO A 184 -4.81 50.92 6.00
CA PRO A 184 -5.81 50.56 6.99
C PRO A 184 -6.81 51.71 7.21
N PRO A 185 -8.11 51.40 7.38
CA PRO A 185 -9.14 52.41 7.58
C PRO A 185 -8.95 53.16 8.90
N THR A 186 -9.04 54.49 8.85
CA THR A 186 -9.02 55.33 10.05
C THR A 186 -10.40 55.31 10.72
N LEU A 187 -10.51 54.77 11.93
CA LEU A 187 -11.75 54.83 12.70
C LEU A 187 -11.98 56.27 13.20
N ARG A 188 -12.92 56.98 12.58
CA ARG A 188 -13.45 58.23 13.17
C ARG A 188 -14.48 57.88 14.23
N ARG A 189 -14.10 58.04 15.50
CA ARG A 189 -15.03 57.93 16.64
C ARG A 189 -16.08 59.04 16.48
N VAL A 190 -17.27 58.67 16.00
CA VAL A 190 -18.44 59.56 16.04
C VAL A 190 -18.81 59.68 17.52
N GLY A 191 -18.63 60.88 18.07
CA GLY A 191 -18.96 61.23 19.46
C GLY A 191 -20.43 61.54 19.66
#